data_AF-A0A7W7VI67-F1
#
_entry.id   AF-A0A7W7VI67-F1
#
_cell.length_a   1.000
_cell.length_b   1.000
_cell.length_c   1.000
_cell.angle_alpha   90.00
_cell.angle_beta   90.00
_cell.angle_gamma   90.00
#
_symmetry.space_group_name_H-M   'P 1'
#
loop_
_entity.id
_entity.type
_entity.pdbx_description
1 polymer ?
#
loop_
_entity_poly.entity_id
_entity_poly.type
_entity_poly.pdbx_seq_one_letter_code
_entity_poly.pdbx_strand_id
1 'polypeptide(L)' 'MAEAHEALWRRRPAHDAAPEEWAAFHRHSAEVYAAAAKADEPNRHEASQYAVFAIRRAREIEHRLNLDGEDE' A
#
# COMPACT_ATOMS: atom_id res chain seq x y z
N MET A 1 0.93 15.53 0.05
CA MET A 1 0.03 14.41 0.42
C MET A 1 -1.11 14.19 -0.57
N ALA A 2 -1.94 15.20 -0.87
CA ALA A 2 -3.07 15.05 -1.81
C ALA A 2 -2.64 14.50 -3.18
N GLU A 3 -1.59 15.05 -3.79
CA GLU A 3 -1.13 14.63 -5.12
C GLU A 3 -0.63 13.17 -5.16
N ALA A 4 0.14 12.74 -4.16
CA ALA A 4 0.60 11.36 -4.03
C ALA A 4 -0.57 10.39 -3.80
N HIS A 5 -1.56 10.80 -3.01
CA HIS A 5 -2.77 10.03 -2.77
C HIS A 5 -3.60 9.88 -4.04
N GLU A 6 -3.82 10.97 -4.78
CA GLU A 6 -4.56 10.97 -6.04
C GLU A 6 -3.88 10.12 -7.12
N ALA A 7 -2.55 10.21 -7.24
CA ALA A 7 -1.77 9.42 -8.20
C ALA A 7 -1.89 7.91 -7.91
N LEU A 8 -1.84 7.52 -6.63
CA LEU A 8 -2.05 6.14 -6.22
C LEU A 8 -3.50 5.69 -6.47
N TRP A 9 -4.48 6.52 -6.17
CA TRP A 9 -5.90 6.17 -6.38
C TRP A 9 -6.24 5.93 -7.85
N ARG A 10 -5.61 6.64 -8.78
CA ARG A 10 -5.78 6.38 -10.23
C ARG A 10 -5.20 5.03 -10.68
N ARG A 11 -4.22 4.50 -9.95
CA ARG A 11 -3.58 3.20 -10.20
C ARG A 11 -4.16 2.08 -9.35
N ARG A 12 -5.26 2.33 -8.63
CA ARG A 12 -5.88 1.32 -7.78
C ARG A 12 -6.33 0.14 -8.64
N PRO A 13 -6.04 -1.10 -8.23
CA PRO A 13 -6.59 -2.29 -8.88
C PRO A 13 -8.11 -2.27 -8.91
N ALA A 14 -8.68 -3.00 -9.88
CA ALA A 14 -10.11 -3.25 -9.92
C ALA A 14 -10.57 -3.96 -8.63
N HIS A 15 -11.86 -3.83 -8.30
CA HIS A 15 -12.41 -4.48 -7.10
C HIS A 15 -12.23 -6.00 -7.14
N ASP A 16 -12.32 -6.59 -8.34
CA ASP A 16 -12.18 -8.03 -8.58
C ASP A 16 -10.73 -8.44 -8.94
N ALA A 17 -9.77 -7.52 -8.84
CA ALA A 17 -8.37 -7.83 -9.11
C ALA A 17 -7.84 -8.88 -8.12
N ALA A 18 -6.88 -9.68 -8.58
CA ALA A 18 -6.27 -10.71 -7.76
C ALA A 18 -5.69 -10.11 -6.47
N PRO A 19 -5.71 -10.85 -5.34
CA PRO A 19 -5.17 -10.34 -4.09
C PRO A 19 -3.68 -10.00 -4.20
N GLU A 20 -2.93 -10.67 -5.08
CA GLU A 20 -1.53 -10.36 -5.39
C GLU A 20 -1.36 -8.94 -5.96
N GLU A 21 -2.25 -8.50 -6.84
CA GLU A 21 -2.24 -7.14 -7.39
C GLU A 21 -2.55 -6.10 -6.30
N TRP A 22 -3.47 -6.43 -5.40
CA TRP A 22 -3.75 -5.61 -4.23
C TRP A 22 -2.55 -5.53 -3.27
N ALA A 23 -1.85 -6.63 -3.02
CA ALA A 23 -0.64 -6.65 -2.22
C ALA A 23 0.47 -5.78 -2.84
N ALA A 24 0.69 -5.93 -4.15
CA ALA A 24 1.66 -5.12 -4.90
C ALA A 24 1.31 -3.62 -4.86
N PHE A 25 0.03 -3.28 -5.07
CA PHE A 25 -0.46 -1.91 -4.98
C PHE A 25 -0.22 -1.29 -3.59
N HIS A 26 -0.54 -2.03 -2.52
CA HIS A 26 -0.35 -1.58 -1.16
C HIS A 26 1.13 -1.43 -0.79
N ARG A 27 2.00 -2.34 -1.26
CA ARG A 27 3.46 -2.22 -1.09
C ARG A 27 3.98 -0.96 -1.79
N HIS A 28 3.62 -0.76 -3.06
CA HIS A 28 4.02 0.43 -3.81
C HIS A 28 3.51 1.73 -3.17
N SER A 29 2.26 1.72 -2.69
CA SER A 29 1.68 2.85 -1.95
C SER A 29 2.49 3.18 -0.70
N ALA A 30 2.95 2.17 0.04
CA ALA A 30 3.78 2.37 1.22
C ALA A 30 5.11 3.07 0.88
N GLU A 31 5.74 2.69 -0.22
CA GLU A 31 6.99 3.32 -0.69
C GLU A 31 6.77 4.78 -1.09
N VAL A 32 5.69 5.08 -1.81
CA VAL A 32 5.35 6.45 -2.21
C VAL A 32 5.07 7.33 -0.98
N TYR A 33 4.31 6.84 -0.01
CA TYR A 33 4.05 7.59 1.23
C TYR A 33 5.32 7.74 2.08
N ALA A 34 6.19 6.73 2.13
CA ALA A 34 7.46 6.84 2.83
C ALA A 34 8.41 7.86 2.17
N ALA A 35 8.41 7.93 0.84
CA ALA A 35 9.14 8.96 0.10
C ALA A 35 8.57 10.36 0.34
N ALA A 36 7.23 10.50 0.29
CA ALA A 36 6.55 11.76 0.62
C ALA A 36 6.83 12.20 2.07
N ALA A 37 6.89 11.26 3.03
CA ALA A 37 7.22 11.56 4.41
C ALA A 37 8.63 12.14 4.59
N LYS A 38 9.56 11.78 3.71
CA LYS A 38 10.92 12.31 3.71
C LYS A 38 11.02 13.67 3.02
N ALA A 39 10.18 13.91 1.99
CA ALA A 39 10.19 15.13 1.19
C ALA A 39 9.40 16.28 1.84
N ASP A 40 8.27 15.98 2.49
CA ASP A 40 7.38 16.97 3.12
C ASP A 40 7.48 16.91 4.65
N GLU A 41 8.30 17.79 5.25
CA GLU A 41 8.36 17.94 6.71
C GLU A 41 7.01 18.18 7.42
N PRO A 42 6.11 19.06 6.92
CA PRO A 42 4.84 19.33 7.61
C PRO A 42 3.88 18.15 7.56
N ASN A 43 3.97 17.31 6.52
CA ASN A 43 3.11 16.16 6.34
C ASN A 43 3.78 14.83 6.72
N ARG A 44 5.01 14.87 7.23
CA ARG A 44 5.82 13.69 7.51
C ARG A 44 5.13 12.69 8.44
N HIS A 45 4.46 13.18 9.48
CA HIS A 45 3.76 12.31 10.41
C HIS A 45 2.60 11.57 9.75
N GLU A 46 1.75 12.30 9.02
CA GLU A 46 0.62 11.74 8.29
C GLU A 46 1.08 10.76 7.20
N ALA A 47 2.06 11.16 6.39
CA ALA A 47 2.66 10.33 5.35
C ALA A 47 3.27 9.04 5.91
N SER A 48 3.95 9.13 7.06
CA SER A 48 4.50 7.95 7.73
C SER A 48 3.40 7.01 8.21
N GLN A 49 2.29 7.53 8.73
CA GLN A 49 1.16 6.71 9.14
C GLN A 49 0.53 5.97 7.95
N TYR A 50 0.33 6.66 6.82
CA TYR A 50 -0.17 6.03 5.60
C TYR A 50 0.79 4.96 5.06
N ALA A 51 2.10 5.20 5.12
CA ALA A 51 3.10 4.21 4.74
C ALA A 51 3.02 2.94 5.60
N VAL A 52 2.89 3.10 6.93
CA VAL A 52 2.74 1.98 7.87
C VAL A 52 1.44 1.23 7.65
N PHE A 53 0.34 1.93 7.39
CA PHE A 53 -0.95 1.30 7.09
C PHE A 53 -0.88 0.47 5.80
N ALA A 54 -0.34 1.06 4.73
CA ALA A 54 -0.25 0.40 3.44
C ALA A 54 0.65 -0.85 3.48
N ILE A 55 1.80 -0.80 4.16
CA ILE A 55 2.67 -1.99 4.26
C ILE A 55 2.06 -3.10 5.14
N ARG A 56 1.32 -2.74 6.20
CA ARG A 56 0.58 -3.72 7.00
C ARG A 56 -0.47 -4.43 6.14
N ARG A 57 -1.20 -3.66 5.33
CA ARG A 57 -2.24 -4.22 4.45
C ARG A 57 -1.66 -5.15 3.39
N ALA A 58 -0.54 -4.78 2.77
CA ALA A 58 0.18 -5.65 1.83
C ALA A 58 0.54 -6.99 2.50
N ARG A 59 1.16 -6.93 3.68
CA ARG A 59 1.57 -8.12 4.44
C ARG A 59 0.41 -9.00 4.86
N GLU A 60 -0.73 -8.42 5.25
CA GLU A 60 -1.93 -9.20 5.57
C GLU A 60 -2.43 -9.97 4.35
N ILE A 61 -2.42 -9.36 3.17
CA ILE A 61 -2.85 -10.01 1.93
C ILE A 61 -1.85 -11.10 1.53
N GLU A 62 -0.55 -10.81 1.55
CA GLU A 62 0.51 -11.79 1.30
C GLU A 62 0.42 -12.98 2.26
N HIS A 63 0.16 -12.72 3.55
CA HIS A 63 0.02 -13.79 4.54
C HIS A 63 -1.21 -14.66 4.28
N ARG A 64 -2.36 -14.05 3.92
CA ARG A 64 -3.56 -14.81 3.54
C ARG A 64 -3.33 -15.66 2.29
N LEU A 65 -2.66 -15.11 1.28
CA LEU A 65 -2.29 -15.84 0.07
C LEU A 65 -1.38 -17.04 0.37
N ASN A 66 -0.42 -16.88 1.28
CA ASN A 66 0.44 -17.99 1.69
C ASN A 66 -0.32 -19.07 2.45
N LEU A 67 -1.29 -18.70 3.29
CA LEU A 67 -2.11 -19.68 4.01
C LEU A 67 -3.06 -20.45 3.06
N ASP A 68 -3.69 -19.76 2.10
CA ASP A 68 -4.57 -20.39 1.11
C ASP A 68 -3.81 -21.34 0.17
N GLY A 69 -2.51 -21.12 -0.04
CA GLY A 69 -1.64 -21.98 -0.86
C GLY A 69 -1.03 -23.19 -0.16
N GLU A 70 -1.19 -23.31 1.18
CA GLU A 70 -0.66 -24.44 1.96
C GLU A 70 -1.71 -25.52 2.26
N ASP A 71 -2.96 -25.33 1.82
CA ASP A 71 -4.09 -26.27 1.96
C ASP A 71 -4.25 -27.24 0.76
N GLU A 72 -3.26 -27.37 -0.13
CA GLU A 72 -3.25 -28.32 -1.28
C GLU A 72 -2.56 -29.66 -0.99
#